data_AF-A0A536CDE9-F1
#
_entry.id   AF-A0A536CDE9-F1
#
_cell.length_a   1.000
_cell.length_b   1.000
_cell.length_c   1.000
_cell.angle_alpha   90.00
_cell.angle_beta   90.00
_cell.angle_gamma   90.00
#
_symmetry.space_group_name_H-M   'P 1'
#
loop_
_entity.id
_entity.type
_entity.pdbx_description
1 polymer ?
#
loop_
_entity_poly.entity_id
_entity_poly.type
_entity_poly.pdbx_seq_one_letter_code
_entity_poly.pdbx_strand_id
1 'polypeptide(L)' 'MAKCPECDAEVTVGNAAVKGEIVSCPDCGAELEVTETKPLALALAPEAEEDWGE' A
#
# COMPACT_ATOMS: atom_id res chain seq x y z
N MET A 1 -2.14 -3.23 11.24
CA MET A 1 -3.33 -3.38 10.38
C MET A 1 -3.80 -1.99 10.03
N ALA A 2 -4.21 -1.77 8.78
CA ALA A 2 -4.76 -0.52 8.28
C ALA A 2 -5.88 -0.83 7.30
N LYS A 3 -6.78 0.12 7.06
CA LYS A 3 -7.89 -0.06 6.12
C LYS A 3 -7.42 0.20 4.69
N CYS A 4 -7.84 -0.67 3.77
CA CYS A 4 -7.67 -0.41 2.34
C CYS A 4 -8.55 0.80 1.95
N PRO A 5 -7.99 1.85 1.32
CA PRO A 5 -8.76 3.04 0.93
C PRO A 5 -9.81 2.76 -0.17
N GLU A 6 -9.70 1.64 -0.88
CA GLU A 6 -10.61 1.30 -1.99
C GLU A 6 -11.83 0.46 -1.58
N CYS A 7 -11.67 -0.41 -0.59
CA CYS A 7 -12.70 -1.41 -0.25
C CYS A 7 -12.94 -1.59 1.25
N ASP A 8 -12.29 -0.80 2.11
CA ASP A 8 -12.41 -0.85 3.57
C ASP A 8 -12.01 -2.20 4.23
N ALA A 9 -11.39 -3.12 3.47
CA ALA A 9 -10.83 -4.35 3.99
C ALA A 9 -9.68 -4.08 4.98
N GLU A 10 -9.50 -4.96 5.96
CA GLU A 10 -8.35 -4.90 6.87
C GLU A 10 -7.10 -5.47 6.21
N VAL A 11 -6.11 -4.62 5.98
CA VAL A 11 -4.83 -5.00 5.40
C VAL A 11 -3.81 -5.15 6.54
N THR A 12 -3.25 -6.35 6.65
CA THR A 12 -2.15 -6.64 7.58
C THR A 12 -0.84 -6.56 6.82
N VAL A 13 0.03 -5.66 7.27
CA VAL A 13 1.37 -5.48 6.74
C VAL A 13 2.37 -5.90 7.82
N GLY A 14 3.43 -6.61 7.42
CA GLY A 14 4.40 -7.18 8.36
C GLY A 14 5.18 -6.11 9.14
N ASN A 15 5.68 -6.47 10.33
CA ASN A 15 6.48 -5.56 11.17
C ASN A 15 7.79 -5.08 10.53
N ALA A 16 8.25 -5.75 9.48
CA ALA A 16 9.44 -5.38 8.71
C ALA A 16 9.16 -4.41 7.56
N ALA A 17 7.90 -4.01 7.36
CA ALA A 17 7.53 -3.13 6.27
C ALA A 17 8.20 -1.76 6.40
N VAL A 18 8.53 -1.21 5.24
CA VAL A 18 9.18 0.09 5.11
C VAL A 18 8.24 1.10 4.45
N LYS A 19 8.42 2.37 4.76
CA LYS A 19 7.70 3.44 4.07
C LYS A 19 8.07 3.43 2.59
N GLY A 20 7.08 3.53 1.70
CA GLY A 20 7.22 3.37 0.25
C GLY A 20 7.15 1.92 -0.24
N GLU A 21 6.96 0.94 0.65
CA GLU A 21 6.72 -0.46 0.23
C GLU A 21 5.35 -0.57 -0.46
N ILE A 22 5.31 -1.26 -1.60
CA ILE A 22 4.08 -1.58 -2.30
C ILE A 22 3.56 -2.94 -1.84
N VAL A 23 2.32 -2.98 -1.41
CA VAL A 23 1.60 -4.17 -0.96
C VAL A 23 0.25 -4.27 -1.67
N SER A 24 -0.19 -5.48 -1.99
CA SER A 24 -1.48 -5.71 -2.61
C SER A 24 -2.58 -5.97 -1.57
N CYS A 25 -3.74 -5.34 -1.72
CA CYS A 25 -4.92 -5.65 -0.92
C CYS A 25 -5.41 -7.09 -1.22
N PRO A 26 -5.55 -7.97 -0.21
CA PRO A 26 -5.98 -9.35 -0.44
C PRO A 26 -7.44 -9.49 -0.89
N ASP A 27 -8.26 -8.46 -0.68
CA ASP A 27 -9.70 -8.49 -0.98
C ASP A 27 -10.04 -7.93 -2.37
N CYS A 28 -9.56 -6.72 -2.69
CA CYS A 28 -9.87 -6.07 -3.97
C CYS A 28 -8.72 -6.10 -4.99
N GLY A 29 -7.52 -6.52 -4.59
CA GLY A 29 -6.35 -6.57 -5.46
C GLY A 29 -5.69 -5.21 -5.74
N ALA A 30 -6.16 -4.11 -5.14
CA ALA A 30 -5.54 -2.79 -5.31
C ALA A 30 -4.08 -2.80 -4.82
N GLU A 31 -3.20 -2.14 -5.56
CA GLU A 31 -1.83 -1.86 -5.14
C GLU A 31 -1.83 -0.67 -4.18
N LEU A 32 -1.21 -0.85 -3.01
CA LEU A 32 -1.20 0.12 -1.93
C LEU A 32 0.24 0.45 -1.54
N GLU A 33 0.53 1.71 -1.25
CA GLU A 33 1.82 2.14 -0.70
C GLU A 33 1.73 2.29 0.82
N VAL A 34 2.74 1.80 1.54
CA VAL A 34 2.95 2.08 2.97
C VAL A 34 3.42 3.52 3.15
N THR A 35 2.52 4.41 3.57
CA THR A 35 2.84 5.84 3.79
C THR A 35 3.34 6.13 5.21
N GLU A 36 3.01 5.26 6.17
CA GLU A 36 3.51 5.33 7.55
C GLU A 36 3.56 3.93 8.17
N THR A 37 4.55 3.63 9.01
CA THR A 37 4.69 2.29 9.64
C THR A 37 4.19 2.24 11.08
N LYS A 38 4.13 3.39 11.77
CA LYS A 38 3.73 3.51 13.18
C LYS A 38 3.05 4.87 13.46
N PRO A 39 1.71 4.96 13.45
CA PRO A 39 0.76 3.90 13.12
C PRO A 39 0.86 3.49 11.64
N LEU A 40 0.44 2.26 11.32
CA LEU A 40 0.40 1.80 9.93
C LEU A 40 -0.63 2.63 9.15
N ALA A 41 -0.22 3.22 8.03
CA ALA A 41 -1.08 3.93 7.09
C ALA A 41 -0.80 3.47 5.66
N LEU A 42 -1.86 3.39 4.86
CA LEU A 42 -1.83 2.93 3.47
C LEU A 42 -2.52 3.96 2.58
N ALA A 43 -2.00 4.17 1.39
CA ALA A 43 -2.63 4.91 0.30
C ALA A 43 -2.65 4.03 -0.96
N LEU A 44 -3.42 4.42 -1.97
CA LEU A 44 -3.26 3.84 -3.31
C LEU A 44 -1.80 4.02 -3.75
N ALA A 45 -1.19 2.97 -4.28
CA ALA A 45 0.11 3.09 -4.92
C ALA A 45 -0.01 4.09 -6.09
N PRO A 46 1.01 4.93 -6.33
CA PRO A 46 1.03 5.76 -7.53
C PRO A 46 0.97 4.85 -8.75
N GLU A 47 0.25 5.28 -9.79
CA GLU A 47 0.40 4.67 -11.10
C GLU A 47 1.90 4.74 -11.44
N ALA A 48 2.48 3.63 -11.88
CA ALA A 48 3.87 3.63 -12.32
C ALA A 48 4.00 4.72 -13.39
N GLU A 49 4.72 5.80 -13.10
CA GLU A 49 4.95 6.85 -14.09
C GLU A 49 5.52 6.16 -15.33
N GLU A 50 4.93 6.37 -16.51
CA GLU A 50 5.40 5.84 -17.80
C GLU A 50 6.74 6.47 -18.22
N ASP A 51 7.71 6.56 -17.30
CA ASP A 51 9.04 7.13 -17.50
C ASP A 51 10.10 6.35 -16.70
N TRP A 52 9.85 5.08 -16.37
CA TRP A 52 10.93 4.14 -16.03
C TRP A 52 11.71 3.77 -17.30
N GLY A 53 12.35 4.74 -17.96
CA GLY A 53 13.25 4.43 -19.09
C GLY A 53 13.41 5.47 -20.21
N GLU A 54 13.71 6.72 -19.90
CA GLU A 54 14.55 7.56 -20.78
C GLU A 54 15.98 7.71 -20.24
#